data_AF-A0A6M2BPB5-F1
#
_entry.id   AF-A0A6M2BPB5-F1
#
_cell.length_a   1.000
_cell.length_b   1.000
_cell.length_c   1.000
_cell.angle_alpha   90.00
_cell.angle_beta   90.00
_cell.angle_gamma   90.00
#
_symmetry.space_group_name_H-M   'P 1'
#
loop_
_entity.id
_entity.type
_entity.pdbx_description
1 polymer ?
#
loop_
_entity_poly.entity_id
_entity_poly.type
_entity_poly.pdbx_seq_one_letter_code
_entity_poly.pdbx_strand_id
1 'polypeptide(L)'
;MLQARRSRAAFPFMLLAVGIGLSGYYGLKWYELPAYSEADIDASAELNLQLDLQTQHEHVSEADLPALRARTRAEVVADIARERNQIETGLGAGLIALVVACGNLVLMSLLNRSRQ
;
A
#
# COMPACT_ATOMS: atom_id res chain seq x y z
N MET A 1 -38.37 12.85 15.52
CA MET A 1 -37.40 11.83 15.09
C MET A 1 -37.39 11.80 13.56
N LEU A 2 -36.40 12.43 12.92
CA LEU A 2 -36.28 12.44 11.46
C LEU A 2 -35.79 11.08 10.99
N GLN A 3 -36.69 10.28 10.42
CA GLN A 3 -36.34 9.04 9.72
C GLN A 3 -35.47 9.40 8.52
N ALA A 4 -34.16 9.19 8.64
CA ALA A 4 -33.25 9.29 7.51
C ALA A 4 -33.69 8.26 6.46
N ARG A 5 -34.37 8.72 5.40
CA ARG A 5 -34.55 7.93 4.18
C ARG A 5 -33.15 7.61 3.65
N ARG A 6 -32.62 6.46 4.04
CA ARG A 6 -31.35 5.93 3.54
C ARG A 6 -31.55 5.74 2.04
N SER A 7 -31.09 6.70 1.23
CA SER A 7 -31.26 6.62 -0.22
C SER A 7 -30.50 5.38 -0.69
N ARG A 8 -31.18 4.47 -1.41
CA ARG A 8 -30.55 3.23 -1.94
C ARG A 8 -29.33 3.54 -2.82
N ALA A 9 -29.24 4.77 -3.35
CA ALA A 9 -28.11 5.26 -4.12
C ALA A 9 -26.90 5.70 -3.27
N ALA A 10 -27.04 5.99 -1.97
CA ALA A 10 -25.92 6.46 -1.15
C ALA A 10 -24.76 5.45 -1.06
N PHE A 11 -25.09 4.15 -1.02
CA PHE A 11 -24.12 3.07 -0.92
C PHE A 11 -23.16 2.98 -2.13
N PRO A 12 -23.65 2.86 -3.39
CA PRO A 12 -22.75 2.80 -4.55
C PRO A 12 -21.94 4.08 -4.74
N PHE A 13 -22.48 5.27 -4.43
CA PHE A 13 -21.71 6.51 -4.47
C PHE A 13 -20.58 6.56 -3.42
N MET A 14 -20.84 6.06 -2.21
CA MET A 14 -19.81 5.97 -1.17
C MET A 14 -18.70 4.98 -1.58
N LEU A 15 -19.07 3.82 -2.12
CA LEU A 15 -18.13 2.84 -2.68
C LEU A 15 -17.32 3.41 -3.84
N LEU A 16 -17.95 4.19 -4.73
CA LEU A 16 -17.27 4.87 -5.82
C LEU A 16 -16.25 5.88 -5.27
N ALA A 17 -16.64 6.72 -4.32
CA ALA A 17 -15.75 7.71 -3.72
C ALA A 17 -14.55 7.04 -3.00
N VAL A 18 -14.80 5.96 -2.27
CA VAL A 18 -13.76 5.16 -1.62
C VAL A 18 -12.84 4.50 -2.65
N GLY A 19 -13.41 3.93 -3.73
CA GLY A 19 -12.64 3.33 -4.82
C GLY A 19 -11.74 4.34 -5.54
N ILE A 20 -12.28 5.51 -5.91
CA ILE A 20 -11.49 6.61 -6.51
C ILE A 20 -10.39 7.07 -5.55
N GLY A 21 -10.72 7.26 -4.27
CA GLY A 21 -9.76 7.70 -3.26
C GLY A 21 -8.62 6.70 -3.06
N LEU A 22 -8.93 5.41 -2.91
CA LEU A 22 -7.93 4.36 -2.75
C LEU A 22 -7.07 4.20 -4.00
N SER A 23 -7.68 4.10 -5.18
CA SER A 23 -6.93 3.97 -6.43
C SER A 23 -6.08 5.19 -6.74
N GLY A 24 -6.57 6.40 -6.46
CA GLY A 24 -5.80 7.64 -6.63
C GLY A 24 -4.63 7.72 -5.65
N TYR A 25 -4.87 7.46 -4.37
CA TYR A 25 -3.83 7.50 -3.34
C TYR A 25 -2.74 6.44 -3.57
N TYR A 26 -3.13 5.17 -3.74
CA TYR A 26 -2.17 4.09 -3.98
C TYR A 26 -1.55 4.15 -5.38
N GLY A 27 -2.26 4.71 -6.37
CA GLY A 27 -1.71 4.97 -7.69
C GLY A 27 -0.60 6.03 -7.65
N LEU A 28 -0.79 7.09 -6.87
CA LEU A 28 0.26 8.09 -6.63
C LEU A 28 1.44 7.47 -5.89
N LYS A 29 1.20 6.68 -4.84
CA LYS A 29 2.26 5.96 -4.13
C LYS A 29 3.03 4.98 -5.00
N TRP A 30 2.36 4.35 -5.95
CA TRP A 30 3.02 3.50 -6.94
C TRP A 30 3.86 4.31 -7.93
N TYR A 31 3.39 5.48 -8.34
CA TYR A 31 4.17 6.36 -9.21
C TYR A 31 5.40 6.95 -8.51
N GLU A 32 5.29 7.27 -7.23
CA GLU A 32 6.37 7.81 -6.39
C GLU A 32 7.35 6.75 -5.89
N LEU A 33 7.05 5.45 -6.06
CA LEU A 33 7.88 4.35 -5.57
C LEU A 33 9.28 4.43 -6.23
N PRO A 34 10.35 4.71 -5.47
CA PRO A 34 11.68 4.82 -6.03
C PRO A 34 12.14 3.44 -6.54
N ALA A 35 12.78 3.44 -7.71
CA ALA A 35 13.46 2.26 -8.23
C ALA A 35 14.80 2.11 -7.49
N TYR A 36 14.78 1.46 -6.32
CA TYR A 36 16.01 1.16 -5.59
C TYR A 36 16.92 0.26 -6.44
N SER A 37 18.14 0.73 -6.72
CA SER A 37 19.18 -0.11 -7.31
C SER A 37 19.82 -0.98 -6.21
N GLU A 38 20.46 -2.09 -6.58
CA GLU A 38 21.20 -2.91 -5.61
C GLU A 38 22.27 -2.10 -4.86
N ALA A 39 22.86 -1.09 -5.51
CA ALA A 39 23.83 -0.19 -4.89
C ALA A 39 23.21 0.68 -3.79
N ASP A 40 21.95 1.12 -3.94
CA ASP A 40 21.25 1.92 -2.93
C ASP A 40 20.86 1.06 -1.71
N ILE A 41 20.52 -0.21 -1.95
CA ILE A 41 20.22 -1.19 -0.91
C ILE A 41 21.47 -1.48 -0.08
N ASP A 42 22.61 -1.68 -0.73
CA ASP A 42 23.88 -1.95 -0.05
C ASP A 42 24.37 -0.72 0.74
N ALA A 43 24.22 0.49 0.19
CA ALA A 43 24.54 1.73 0.90
C ALA A 43 23.64 1.93 2.14
N SER A 44 22.35 1.62 2.03
CA SER A 44 21.40 1.71 3.15
C SER A 44 21.67 0.66 4.23
N ALA A 45 22.06 -0.54 3.84
CA ALA A 45 22.46 -1.60 4.77
C ALA A 45 23.73 -1.23 5.54
N GLU A 46 24.72 -0.62 4.89
CA GLU A 46 25.94 -0.16 5.55
C GLU A 46 25.67 0.99 6.53
N LEU A 47 24.80 1.92 6.18
CA LEU A 47 24.37 3.01 7.06
C LEU A 47 23.67 2.48 8.32
N ASN A 48 22.71 1.55 8.16
CA ASN A 48 22.03 0.94 9.30
C ASN A 48 22.98 0.12 10.17
N LEU A 49 23.93 -0.61 9.57
CA LEU A 49 24.97 -1.33 10.31
C LEU A 49 25.78 -0.37 11.19
N GLN A 50 26.20 0.78 10.66
CA GLN A 50 26.93 1.79 11.42
C GLN A 50 26.10 2.37 12.57
N LEU A 51 24.79 2.55 12.36
CA LEU A 51 23.86 3.05 13.37
C LEU A 51 23.63 2.02 14.49
N ASP A 52 23.48 0.74 14.13
CA ASP A 52 23.35 -0.38 15.06
C ASP A 52 24.62 -0.55 15.91
N LEU A 53 25.80 -0.44 15.29
CA LEU A 53 27.09 -0.48 15.99
C LEU A 53 27.31 0.70 16.94
N GLN A 54 26.76 1.88 16.63
CA GLN A 54 26.79 3.04 17.53
C GLN A 54 25.80 2.91 18.70
N THR A 55 24.68 2.22 18.48
CA THR A 55 23.62 2.06 19.47
C THR A 55 23.92 0.90 20.42
N GLN A 56 24.44 -0.20 19.90
CA GLN A 56 24.94 -1.33 20.66
C GLN A 56 26.35 -1.02 21.16
N HIS A 57 26.46 -0.48 22.38
CA HIS A 57 27.73 -0.35 23.12
C HIS A 57 28.38 -1.70 23.49
N GLU A 58 27.88 -2.81 22.92
CA GLU A 58 28.30 -4.17 23.22
C GLU A 58 29.36 -4.61 22.20
N HIS A 59 30.35 -5.37 22.65
CA HIS A 59 31.51 -5.78 21.85
C HIS A 59 31.09 -6.73 20.72
N VAL A 60 30.61 -6.18 19.60
CA VAL A 60 30.42 -6.92 18.36
C VAL A 60 31.80 -7.32 17.87
N SER A 61 32.09 -8.61 17.84
CA SER A 61 33.34 -9.14 17.30
C SER A 61 33.42 -8.84 15.79
N GLU A 62 34.59 -8.47 15.29
CA GLU A 62 34.79 -8.25 13.84
C GLU A 62 34.41 -9.47 12.99
N ALA A 63 34.46 -10.67 13.59
CA ALA A 63 34.03 -11.92 12.94
C ALA A 63 32.52 -12.00 12.66
N ASP A 64 31.69 -11.28 13.42
CA ASP A 64 30.22 -11.31 13.33
C ASP A 64 29.66 -10.20 12.42
N LEU A 65 30.46 -9.18 12.10
CA LEU A 65 30.11 -8.08 11.19
C LEU A 65 29.52 -8.53 9.83
N PRO A 66 30.09 -9.53 9.11
CA PRO A 66 29.53 -9.94 7.83
C PRO A 66 28.15 -10.60 7.96
N ALA A 67 27.91 -11.34 9.06
CA ALA A 67 26.60 -11.92 9.34
C ALA A 67 25.58 -10.84 9.71
N LEU A 68 25.99 -9.83 10.49
CA LEU A 68 25.16 -8.67 10.81
C LEU A 68 24.77 -7.90 9.53
N ARG A 69 25.74 -7.59 8.67
CA ARG A 69 25.50 -6.88 7.39
C ARG A 69 24.51 -7.64 6.50
N ALA A 70 24.66 -8.96 6.39
CA ALA A 70 23.74 -9.79 5.61
C ALA A 70 22.31 -9.76 6.16
N ARG A 71 22.17 -9.75 7.50
CA ARG A 71 20.87 -9.64 8.17
C ARG A 71 20.22 -8.27 7.95
N THR A 72 20.96 -7.18 8.15
CA THR A 72 20.46 -5.82 7.91
C THR A 72 20.02 -5.63 6.46
N ARG A 73 20.79 -6.16 5.50
CA ARG A 73 20.40 -6.17 4.07
C ARG A 73 19.09 -6.92 3.85
N ALA A 74 18.94 -8.11 4.43
CA ALA A 74 17.73 -8.90 4.30
C ALA A 74 16.50 -8.19 4.91
N GLU A 75 16.68 -7.48 6.03
CA GLU A 75 15.62 -6.69 6.66
C GLU A 75 15.19 -5.52 5.78
N VAL A 76 16.13 -4.76 5.22
CA VAL A 76 15.83 -3.65 4.27
C VAL A 76 15.09 -4.17 3.03
N VAL A 77 15.55 -5.27 2.44
CA VAL A 77 14.88 -5.89 1.28
C VAL A 77 13.47 -6.35 1.64
N ALA A 78 13.29 -6.96 2.82
CA ALA A 78 11.98 -7.41 3.27
C ALA A 78 11.02 -6.24 3.52
N ASP A 79 11.50 -5.11 4.05
CA ASP A 79 10.69 -3.90 4.23
C ASP A 79 10.25 -3.30 2.91
N ILE A 80 11.17 -3.17 1.94
CA ILE A 80 10.84 -2.69 0.58
C ILE A 80 9.78 -3.61 -0.06
N ALA A 81 9.94 -4.93 0.07
CA ALA A 81 8.98 -5.90 -0.46
C ALA A 81 7.60 -5.78 0.23
N ARG A 82 7.56 -5.56 1.54
CA ARG A 82 6.31 -5.34 2.29
C ARG A 82 5.60 -4.08 1.84
N GLU A 83 6.32 -2.97 1.67
CA GLU A 83 5.76 -1.69 1.24
C GLU A 83 5.15 -1.80 -0.16
N ARG A 84 5.86 -2.45 -1.09
CA ARG A 84 5.33 -2.73 -2.44
C ARG A 84 4.06 -3.56 -2.40
N ASN A 85 4.06 -4.67 -1.65
CA ASN A 85 2.88 -5.52 -1.52
C ASN A 85 1.68 -4.77 -0.91
N GLN A 86 1.91 -3.88 0.05
CA GLN A 86 0.84 -3.08 0.64
C GLN A 86 0.25 -2.10 -0.37
N ILE A 87 1.08 -1.45 -1.17
CA ILE A 87 0.64 -0.53 -2.23
C ILE A 87 -0.14 -1.28 -3.31
N GLU A 88 0.36 -2.43 -3.77
CA GLU A 88 -0.33 -3.27 -4.77
C GLU A 88 -1.69 -3.77 -4.26
N THR A 89 -1.73 -4.24 -3.00
CA THR A 89 -2.98 -4.69 -2.37
C THR A 89 -3.98 -3.55 -2.22
N GLY A 90 -3.52 -2.36 -1.79
CA GLY A 90 -4.36 -1.18 -1.64
C GLY A 90 -4.93 -0.69 -2.98
N LEU A 91 -4.12 -0.70 -4.03
CA LEU A 91 -4.54 -0.37 -5.39
C LEU A 91 -5.54 -1.38 -5.94
N GLY A 92 -5.29 -2.68 -5.75
CA GLY A 92 -6.20 -3.75 -6.12
C GLY A 92 -7.55 -3.64 -5.42
N ALA A 93 -7.55 -3.38 -4.11
CA ALA A 93 -8.78 -3.15 -3.34
C ALA A 93 -9.57 -1.94 -3.84
N GLY A 94 -8.89 -0.83 -4.15
CA GLY A 94 -9.51 0.37 -4.74
C GLY A 94 -10.15 0.10 -6.10
N LEU A 95 -9.46 -0.64 -6.97
CA LEU A 95 -9.99 -1.02 -8.29
C LEU A 95 -11.20 -1.95 -8.18
N ILE A 96 -11.17 -2.94 -7.29
CA ILE A 96 -12.32 -3.83 -7.05
C ILE A 96 -13.52 -3.00 -6.57
N ALA A 97 -13.31 -2.08 -5.62
CA ALA A 97 -14.36 -1.19 -5.13
C ALA A 97 -14.97 -0.33 -6.26
N LEU A 98 -14.13 0.20 -7.17
CA LEU A 98 -14.59 0.92 -8.37
C LEU A 98 -15.44 0.06 -9.29
N VAL A 99 -14.98 -1.15 -9.62
CA VAL A 99 -15.70 -2.07 -10.51
C VAL A 99 -17.07 -2.43 -9.91
N VAL A 100 -17.12 -2.73 -8.61
CA VAL A 100 -18.37 -3.03 -7.91
C VAL A 100 -19.30 -1.83 -7.89
N ALA A 101 -18.78 -0.62 -7.61
CA ALA A 101 -19.57 0.60 -7.61
C ALA A 101 -20.19 0.88 -8.99
N CYS A 102 -19.39 0.83 -10.05
CA CYS A 102 -19.84 1.03 -11.42
C CYS A 102 -20.87 -0.02 -11.84
N GLY A 103 -20.63 -1.30 -11.56
CA GLY A 103 -21.58 -2.37 -11.86
C GLY A 103 -22.93 -2.16 -11.17
N ASN A 104 -22.91 -1.72 -9.91
CA ASN A 104 -24.12 -1.46 -9.14
C ASN A 104 -24.89 -0.23 -9.66
N LEU A 105 -24.18 0.84 -10.06
CA LEU A 105 -24.79 2.02 -10.68
C LEU A 105 -25.44 1.68 -12.03
N VAL A 106 -24.76 0.89 -12.87
CA VAL A 106 -25.29 0.43 -14.17
C VAL A 106 -26.54 -0.44 -13.96
N LEU A 107 -26.47 -1.42 -13.06
CA LEU A 107 -27.61 -2.28 -12.74
C LEU A 107 -28.82 -1.47 -12.24
N MET A 108 -28.58 -0.51 -11.34
CA MET A 108 -29.61 0.38 -10.83
C MET A 108 -30.22 1.25 -11.95
N SER A 109 -29.40 1.72 -12.89
CA SER A 109 -29.86 2.46 -14.08
C SER A 109 -30.75 1.62 -14.99
N LEU A 110 -30.35 0.37 -15.27
CA LEU A 110 -31.12 -0.57 -16.08
C LEU A 110 -32.46 -0.93 -15.43
N LEU A 111 -32.46 -1.19 -14.12
CA LEU A 111 -33.68 -1.50 -13.35
C LEU A 111 -34.64 -0.32 -13.24
N ASN A 112 -34.13 0.92 -13.21
CA ASN A 112 -34.99 2.10 -13.24
C ASN A 112 -35.57 2.35 -14.63
N ARG A 113 -34.82 2.05 -15.70
CA ARG A 113 -35.33 2.14 -17.08
C ARG A 113 -36.42 1.11 -17.39
N SER A 114 -36.37 -0.09 -16.82
CA SER A 114 -37.41 -1.11 -17.04
C SER A 114 -38.71 -0.87 -16.27
N ARG A 115 -38.72 0.09 -15.33
CA ARG A 115 -39.90 0.48 -14.53
C ARG A 115 -40.63 1.71 -15.06
N GLN A 116 -40.05 2.42 -16.03
CA GLN A 116 -40.68 3.51 -16.78
C GLN A 116 -41.25 2.97 -18.08
#